data_AF-A0A2U8QRN5-F1
#
_entry.id   AF-A0A2U8QRN5-F1
#
_cell.length_a   1.000
_cell.length_b   1.000
_cell.length_c   1.000
_cell.angle_alpha   90.00
_cell.angle_beta   90.00
_cell.angle_gamma   90.00
#
_symmetry.space_group_name_H-M   'P 1'
#
loop_
_entity.id
_entity.type
_entity.pdbx_description
1 polymer ?
#
loop_
_entity_poly.entity_id
_entity_poly.type
_entity_poly.pdbx_seq_one_letter_code
_entity_poly.pdbx_strand_id
1 'polypeptide(L)'
;MIQTNVLYFCYTKKLSIFKNKKSMKYFPLKMLLVLVLSGLTVSCSDDWDDNPQSASVNDFIWKGLNQYYYWLTDSPDLSDDRFASQTEYTQFLETFATPENVFDHLKLEAPQTALVFFIRIIHY
;
A
#
# COMPACT_ATOMS: atom_id res chain seq x y z
N MET A 1 -1.09 -18.45 -11.99
CA MET A 1 0.15 -19.13 -12.48
C MET A 1 0.61 -18.63 -13.87
N ILE A 2 0.25 -17.40 -14.30
CA ILE A 2 0.62 -16.85 -15.62
C ILE A 2 1.54 -15.61 -15.48
N GLN A 3 1.45 -14.84 -14.39
CA GLN A 3 2.26 -13.62 -14.18
C GLN A 3 3.74 -13.88 -13.82
N THR A 4 4.07 -14.98 -13.14
CA THR A 4 5.47 -15.25 -12.74
C THR A 4 6.35 -15.65 -13.92
N ASN A 5 5.80 -16.31 -14.94
CA ASN A 5 6.55 -16.76 -16.12
C ASN A 5 6.99 -15.61 -17.02
N VAL A 6 6.20 -14.54 -17.11
CA VAL A 6 6.52 -13.37 -17.95
C VAL A 6 7.64 -12.53 -17.35
N LEU A 7 7.60 -12.30 -16.03
CA LEU A 7 8.66 -11.62 -15.29
C LEU A 7 9.99 -12.40 -15.32
N TYR A 8 9.96 -13.73 -15.18
CA TYR A 8 11.16 -14.56 -15.22
C TYR A 8 11.78 -14.62 -16.63
N PHE A 9 10.96 -14.63 -17.68
CA PHE A 9 11.42 -14.54 -19.07
C PHE A 9 12.08 -13.19 -19.39
N CYS A 10 11.60 -12.10 -18.76
CA CYS A 10 12.17 -10.76 -18.90
C CYS A 10 13.56 -10.64 -18.24
N TYR A 11 13.74 -11.25 -17.05
CA TYR A 11 15.01 -11.17 -16.32
C TYR A 11 16.10 -12.09 -16.87
N THR A 12 15.76 -13.33 -17.23
CA THR A 12 16.75 -14.35 -17.61
C THR A 12 17.40 -14.08 -18.96
N LYS A 13 16.72 -13.40 -19.89
CA LYS A 13 17.30 -13.04 -21.20
C LYS A 13 18.25 -11.84 -21.14
N LYS A 14 18.28 -11.09 -20.03
CA LYS A 14 19.05 -9.84 -19.89
C LYS A 14 20.48 -10.03 -19.37
N LEU A 15 20.82 -11.17 -18.77
CA LEU A 15 22.15 -11.40 -18.17
C LEU A 15 23.24 -11.92 -19.13
N SER A 16 22.92 -12.38 -20.35
CA SER A 16 23.93 -13.03 -21.23
C SER A 16 24.62 -12.11 -22.25
N ILE A 17 24.22 -10.84 -22.39
CA ILE A 17 24.69 -9.99 -23.52
C ILE A 17 25.87 -9.06 -23.15
N PHE A 18 26.17 -8.83 -21.87
CA PHE A 18 27.20 -7.86 -21.47
C PHE A 18 28.55 -8.51 -21.11
N LYS A 19 29.22 -9.09 -22.11
CA LYS A 19 30.69 -9.19 -22.11
C LYS A 19 31.22 -8.81 -23.49
N ASN A 20 31.79 -7.62 -23.59
CA ASN A 20 33.19 -7.38 -23.95
C ASN A 20 33.37 -5.97 -24.57
N LYS A 21 34.42 -5.30 -24.09
CA LYS A 21 34.79 -3.90 -24.26
C LYS A 21 35.61 -3.74 -25.54
N LYS A 22 35.14 -2.94 -26.50
CA LYS A 22 36.03 -2.13 -27.36
C LYS A 22 35.29 -0.95 -28.01
N SER A 23 35.84 0.23 -27.74
CA SER A 23 35.53 1.59 -28.22
C SER A 23 34.88 1.71 -29.60
N MET A 24 33.81 2.54 -29.70
CA MET A 24 33.32 3.04 -30.99
C MET A 24 32.78 4.48 -30.88
N LYS A 25 33.25 5.35 -31.78
CA LYS A 25 33.26 6.82 -31.70
C LYS A 25 32.03 7.52 -32.29
N TYR A 26 30.91 6.83 -32.52
CA TYR A 26 29.67 7.44 -33.03
C TYR A 26 28.49 6.62 -32.50
N PHE A 27 27.88 7.05 -31.40
CA PHE A 27 26.69 6.40 -30.83
C PHE A 27 25.50 6.77 -31.73
N PRO A 28 24.95 5.84 -32.53
CA PRO A 28 24.04 6.24 -33.60
C PRO A 28 22.72 6.71 -32.99
N LEU A 29 22.22 7.85 -33.45
CA LEU A 29 20.89 8.43 -33.14
C LEU A 29 19.76 7.37 -33.15
N LYS A 30 19.93 6.32 -33.95
CA LYS A 30 19.06 5.13 -34.02
C LYS A 30 18.91 4.38 -32.69
N MET A 31 19.96 4.32 -31.86
CA MET A 31 19.92 3.67 -30.54
C MET A 31 19.18 4.52 -29.50
N LEU A 32 19.29 5.86 -29.61
CA LEU A 32 18.53 6.81 -28.78
C LEU A 32 17.03 6.76 -29.13
N LEU A 33 16.69 6.64 -30.42
CA LEU A 33 15.31 6.48 -30.90
C LEU A 33 14.65 5.21 -30.33
N VAL A 34 15.39 4.08 -30.31
CA VAL A 34 14.90 2.81 -29.74
C VAL A 34 14.69 2.91 -28.23
N LEU A 35 15.58 3.62 -27.51
CA LEU A 35 15.43 3.86 -26.07
C LEU A 35 14.17 4.70 -25.77
N VAL A 36 13.93 5.76 -26.54
CA VAL A 36 12.76 6.63 -26.38
C VAL A 36 11.47 5.88 -26.71
N LEU A 37 11.43 5.09 -27.79
CA LEU A 37 10.25 4.27 -28.13
C LEU A 37 9.96 3.19 -27.07
N SER A 38 11.00 2.62 -26.43
CA SER A 38 10.82 1.62 -25.37
C SER A 38 10.32 2.19 -24.04
N GLY A 39 10.50 3.50 -23.80
CA GLY A 39 10.03 4.18 -22.59
C GLY A 39 8.54 4.54 -22.63
N LEU A 40 7.93 4.61 -23.83
CA LEU A 40 6.53 4.99 -24.00
C LEU A 40 5.54 3.86 -23.69
N THR A 41 6.01 2.62 -23.50
CA THR A 41 5.14 1.46 -23.27
C THR A 41 4.93 1.13 -21.78
N VAL A 42 5.30 2.03 -20.86
CA VAL A 42 5.12 1.82 -19.41
C VAL A 42 4.40 3.02 -18.81
N SER A 43 3.10 3.13 -19.05
CA SER A 43 2.22 4.00 -18.27
C SER A 43 0.82 3.42 -18.20
N CYS A 44 0.65 2.48 -17.28
CA CYS A 44 -0.64 2.15 -16.69
C CYS A 44 -0.41 2.24 -15.19
N SER A 45 -0.79 3.37 -14.60
CA SER A 45 -0.85 3.50 -13.15
C SER A 45 -2.32 3.35 -12.80
N ASP A 46 -2.69 2.22 -12.22
CA ASP A 46 -3.95 2.12 -11.51
C ASP A 46 -3.79 3.00 -10.27
N ASP A 47 -4.53 4.11 -10.18
CA ASP A 47 -4.62 4.88 -8.96
C ASP A 47 -5.55 4.17 -7.97
N TRP A 48 -5.04 3.99 -6.75
CA TRP A 48 -5.70 3.19 -5.72
C TRP A 48 -6.88 3.93 -5.06
N ASP A 49 -7.24 5.12 -5.57
CA ASP A 49 -8.36 5.94 -5.11
C ASP A 49 -9.69 5.52 -5.76
N ASP A 50 -9.63 4.95 -6.97
CA ASP A 50 -10.82 4.45 -7.68
C ASP A 50 -11.27 3.05 -7.23
N ASN A 51 -10.43 2.36 -6.43
CA ASN A 51 -10.76 1.06 -5.87
C ASN A 51 -10.69 1.09 -4.34
N PRO A 52 -11.84 1.08 -3.63
CA PRO A 52 -11.84 1.09 -2.18
C PRO A 52 -11.05 -0.11 -1.66
N GLN A 53 -9.94 0.16 -0.98
CA GLN A 53 -9.12 -0.86 -0.31
C GLN A 53 -9.81 -1.44 0.92
N SER A 54 -10.95 -0.86 1.29
CA SER A 54 -11.77 -1.31 2.39
C SER A 54 -12.97 -2.10 1.90
N ALA A 55 -13.21 -3.25 2.54
CA ALA A 55 -14.37 -4.07 2.24
C ALA A 55 -15.69 -3.41 2.72
N SER A 56 -15.60 -2.50 3.69
CA SER A 56 -16.71 -1.74 4.25
C SER A 56 -16.24 -0.43 4.90
N VAL A 57 -17.16 0.49 5.20
CA VAL A 57 -16.83 1.72 5.96
C VAL A 57 -16.25 1.38 7.34
N ASN A 58 -16.73 0.32 7.98
CA ASN A 58 -16.21 -0.15 9.27
C ASN A 58 -14.74 -0.61 9.15
N ASP A 59 -14.40 -1.30 8.06
CA ASP A 59 -13.02 -1.72 7.75
C ASP A 59 -12.11 -0.52 7.52
N PHE A 60 -12.59 0.50 6.79
CA PHE A 60 -11.87 1.75 6.61
C PHE A 60 -11.56 2.45 7.94
N ILE A 61 -12.55 2.57 8.83
CA ILE A 61 -12.38 3.23 10.13
C ILE A 61 -11.37 2.47 10.99
N TRP A 62 -11.50 1.15 11.09
CA TRP A 62 -10.57 0.35 11.89
C TRP A 62 -9.15 0.45 11.35
N LYS A 63 -8.93 0.29 10.04
CA LYS A 63 -7.60 0.40 9.43
C LYS A 63 -7.02 1.81 9.55
N GLY A 64 -7.85 2.84 9.38
CA GLY A 64 -7.44 4.23 9.56
C GLY A 64 -6.97 4.51 10.98
N LEU A 65 -7.68 3.99 11.98
CA LEU A 65 -7.28 4.11 13.38
C LEU A 65 -6.04 3.26 13.70
N ASN A 66 -5.98 2.00 13.27
CA ASN A 66 -4.81 1.14 13.50
C ASN A 66 -3.52 1.74 12.90
N GLN A 67 -3.62 2.38 11.72
CA GLN A 67 -2.46 2.96 11.04
C GLN A 67 -2.01 4.32 11.60
N TYR A 68 -2.95 5.15 12.06
CA TYR A 68 -2.69 6.58 12.31
C TYR A 68 -3.06 7.08 13.70
N TYR A 69 -3.70 6.27 14.54
CA TYR A 69 -4.12 6.70 15.87
C TYR A 69 -2.93 6.80 16.82
N TYR A 70 -2.75 7.96 17.45
CA TYR A 70 -1.58 8.21 18.31
C TYR A 70 -1.55 7.30 19.56
N TRP A 71 -2.73 6.95 20.10
CA TRP A 71 -2.88 6.21 21.37
C TRP A 71 -3.09 4.72 21.11
N LEU A 72 -2.51 4.20 20.02
CA LEU A 72 -2.71 2.82 19.55
C LEU A 72 -2.45 1.77 20.64
N THR A 73 -1.38 1.97 21.43
CA THR A 73 -0.91 1.06 22.47
C THR A 73 -1.90 0.83 23.61
N ASP A 74 -2.78 1.80 23.84
CA ASP A 74 -3.75 1.75 24.93
C ASP A 74 -5.11 1.20 24.45
N SER A 75 -5.25 0.91 23.15
CA SER A 75 -6.46 0.35 22.53
C SER A 75 -6.24 -1.10 22.10
N PRO A 76 -6.61 -2.10 22.92
CA PRO A 76 -6.33 -3.51 22.64
C PRO A 76 -7.00 -4.02 21.36
N ASP A 77 -8.16 -3.45 20.98
CA ASP A 77 -8.87 -3.80 19.75
C ASP A 77 -8.24 -3.21 18.48
N LEU A 78 -7.23 -2.34 18.61
CA LEU A 78 -6.41 -1.83 17.50
C LEU A 78 -5.03 -2.51 17.42
N SER A 79 -4.77 -3.55 18.21
CA SER A 79 -3.48 -4.26 18.16
C SER A 79 -3.28 -5.01 16.85
N ASP A 80 -2.04 -5.07 16.35
CA ASP A 80 -1.68 -5.77 15.10
C ASP A 80 -1.94 -7.29 15.18
N ASP A 81 -1.95 -7.85 16.39
CA ASP A 81 -2.20 -9.27 16.68
C ASP A 81 -3.61 -9.52 17.24
N ARG A 82 -4.50 -8.53 17.20
CA ARG A 82 -5.85 -8.63 17.78
C ARG A 82 -6.67 -9.78 17.19
N PHE A 83 -6.54 -10.06 15.91
CA PHE A 83 -7.34 -11.07 15.21
C PHE A 83 -6.45 -12.20 14.70
N ALA A 84 -6.84 -13.44 14.98
CA ALA A 84 -6.10 -14.61 14.50
C ALA A 84 -6.41 -14.96 13.05
N SER A 85 -7.51 -14.43 12.49
CA SER A 85 -7.93 -14.68 11.13
C SER A 85 -8.76 -13.54 10.54
N GLN A 86 -8.79 -13.47 9.20
CA GLN A 86 -9.63 -12.53 8.47
C GLN A 86 -11.13 -12.70 8.81
N THR A 87 -11.58 -13.93 9.07
CA THR A 87 -12.98 -14.20 9.43
C THR A 87 -13.35 -13.57 10.77
N GLU A 88 -12.48 -13.69 11.78
CA GLU A 88 -12.69 -13.07 13.10
C GLU A 88 -12.75 -11.54 13.00
N TYR A 89 -11.84 -10.96 12.21
CA TYR A 89 -11.82 -9.53 11.93
C TYR A 89 -13.12 -9.05 11.28
N THR A 90 -13.57 -9.74 10.22
CA THR A 90 -14.82 -9.39 9.55
C THR A 90 -16.03 -9.52 10.48
N GLN A 91 -16.09 -10.60 11.27
CA GLN A 91 -17.16 -10.79 12.26
C GLN A 91 -17.17 -9.69 13.32
N PHE A 92 -16.00 -9.25 13.81
CA PHE A 92 -15.90 -8.12 14.73
C PHE A 92 -16.48 -6.85 14.12
N LEU A 93 -16.11 -6.52 12.87
CA LEU A 93 -16.63 -5.33 12.19
C LEU A 93 -18.13 -5.39 11.91
N GLU A 94 -18.70 -6.58 11.71
CA GLU A 94 -20.13 -6.80 11.51
C GLU A 94 -20.95 -6.63 12.79
N THR A 95 -20.33 -6.64 13.98
CA THR A 95 -21.04 -6.38 15.25
C THR A 95 -21.51 -4.94 15.40
N PHE A 96 -20.94 -4.01 14.64
CA PHE A 96 -21.25 -2.59 14.72
C PHE A 96 -22.32 -2.18 13.71
N ALA A 97 -23.46 -1.76 14.22
CA ALA A 97 -24.60 -1.35 13.40
C ALA A 97 -24.36 -0.07 12.59
N THR A 98 -23.51 0.84 13.07
CA THR A 98 -23.19 2.10 12.39
C THR A 98 -21.69 2.38 12.47
N PRO A 99 -21.12 3.13 11.50
CA PRO A 99 -19.71 3.47 11.50
C PRO A 99 -19.28 4.29 12.73
N GLU A 100 -20.18 5.13 13.25
CA GLU A 100 -19.94 5.91 14.47
C GLU A 100 -19.68 4.99 15.67
N ASN A 101 -20.37 3.85 15.76
CA ASN A 101 -20.17 2.90 16.85
C ASN A 101 -18.76 2.28 16.83
N VAL A 102 -18.21 2.00 15.64
CA VAL A 102 -16.82 1.49 15.50
C VAL A 102 -15.84 2.55 15.98
N PHE A 103 -16.02 3.78 15.51
CA PHE A 103 -15.14 4.89 15.88
C PHE A 103 -15.20 5.16 17.39
N ASP A 104 -16.40 5.17 17.97
CA ASP A 104 -16.62 5.42 19.39
C ASP A 104 -16.11 4.29 20.29
N HIS A 105 -16.16 3.05 19.81
CA HIS A 105 -15.59 1.89 20.52
C HIS A 105 -14.07 1.90 20.54
N LEU A 106 -13.43 2.32 19.43
CA LEU A 106 -11.99 2.27 19.27
C LEU A 106 -11.26 3.53 19.78
N LYS A 107 -11.97 4.66 19.91
CA LYS A 107 -11.38 5.88 20.47
C LYS A 107 -11.26 5.76 21.99
N LEU A 108 -10.14 6.19 22.53
CA LEU A 108 -9.99 6.40 23.97
C LEU A 108 -10.53 7.78 24.35
N GLU A 109 -11.21 7.86 25.50
CA GLU A 109 -11.56 9.15 26.09
C GLU A 109 -10.28 9.85 26.56
N ALA A 110 -9.76 10.74 25.72
CA ALA A 110 -8.68 11.60 26.15
C ALA A 110 -9.20 12.65 27.15
N PRO A 111 -8.38 13.08 28.12
CA PRO A 111 -8.70 14.24 28.94
C PRO A 111 -8.94 15.46 28.04
N GLN A 112 -9.89 16.31 28.43
CA GLN A 112 -10.52 17.38 27.62
C GLN A 112 -9.58 18.46 27.04
N THR A 113 -8.28 18.34 27.29
CA THR A 113 -7.20 19.21 26.80
C THR A 113 -6.47 18.65 25.58
N ALA A 114 -6.72 17.39 25.19
CA ALA A 114 -6.14 16.80 23.99
C ALA A 114 -7.09 17.00 22.81
N LEU A 115 -6.68 17.77 21.80
CA LEU A 115 -7.35 17.72 20.49
C LEU A 115 -7.08 16.33 19.89
N VAL A 116 -8.02 15.40 20.13
CA VAL A 116 -7.93 14.00 19.71
C VAL A 116 -8.20 13.88 18.23
N PHE A 117 -7.26 14.34 17.41
CA PHE A 117 -7.01 13.93 16.02
C PHE A 117 -5.67 14.56 15.57
N PHE A 118 -4.64 14.50 16.40
CA PHE A 118 -3.28 14.71 15.91
C PHE A 118 -2.83 13.42 15.24
N ILE A 119 -3.26 13.26 13.99
CA ILE A 119 -2.66 12.31 13.04
C ILE A 119 -1.16 12.58 13.10
N ARG A 120 -0.37 11.54 13.38
CA ARG A 120 1.09 11.62 13.43
C ARG A 120 1.65 11.82 12.00
N ILE A 121 1.36 12.95 11.37
CA ILE A 121 1.97 13.37 10.09
C ILE A 121 3.12 14.35 10.36
N ILE A 122 3.90 14.20 11.44
CA ILE A 122 5.22 14.86 11.52
C ILE A 122 6.15 13.97 12.36
N HIS A 123 6.71 12.93 11.75
CA HIS A 123 8.04 12.43 12.09
C HIS A 123 8.51 11.48 10.99
N TYR A 124 8.97 12.07 9.89
CA TYR A 124 9.99 11.50 9.01
C TYR A 124 11.02 12.59 8.73
#